data_AF-A0A497KDA4-F1
#
_entry.id   AF-A0A497KDA4-F1
#
_cell.length_a   1.000
_cell.length_b   1.000
_cell.length_c   1.000
_cell.angle_alpha   90.00
_cell.angle_beta   90.00
_cell.angle_gamma   90.00
#
_symmetry.space_group_name_H-M   'P 1'
#
loop_
_entity.id
_entity.type
_entity.pdbx_description
1 polymer ?
#
loop_
_entity_poly.entity_id
_entity_poly.type
_entity_poly.pdbx_seq_one_letter_code
_entity_poly.pdbx_strand_id
1 'polypeptide(L)'
;PRVKIKGILQLTTTAPDGIDIIKKVLVGCKSVKKPRKVKIDIYTVGAPKYMVEVTAKNYKDAEKTMQEIVSYALKEIREAGGEGEFKR
;
A
#
# COMPACT_ATOMS: atom_id res chain seq x y z
N PRO A 1 -15.89 -2.09 -18.58
CA PRO A 1 -15.88 -2.45 -17.14
C PRO A 1 -14.48 -2.28 -16.51
N ARG A 2 -14.38 -1.56 -15.39
CA ARG A 2 -13.17 -1.43 -14.58
C ARG A 2 -13.51 -1.90 -13.17
N VAL A 3 -12.63 -2.69 -12.56
CA VAL A 3 -12.79 -3.14 -11.18
C VAL A 3 -12.03 -2.19 -10.27
N LYS A 4 -12.62 -1.90 -9.11
CA LYS A 4 -11.97 -1.17 -8.02
C LYS A 4 -11.97 -2.04 -6.79
N ILE A 5 -10.81 -2.24 -6.21
CA ILE A 5 -10.64 -2.89 -4.91
C ILE A 5 -10.07 -1.87 -3.94
N LYS A 6 -10.50 -1.99 -2.69
CA LYS A 6 -10.05 -1.14 -1.60
C LYS A 6 -9.45 -2.03 -0.53
N GLY A 7 -8.45 -1.52 0.18
CA GLY A 7 -7.93 -2.18 1.36
C GLY A 7 -7.30 -1.18 2.30
N ILE A 8 -7.26 -1.55 3.57
CA ILE A 8 -6.80 -0.71 4.65
C ILE A 8 -5.45 -1.25 5.09
N LEU A 9 -4.42 -0.43 4.95
CA LEU A 9 -3.07 -0.72 5.40
C LEU A 9 -2.85 0.04 6.71
N GLN A 10 -2.69 -0.69 7.81
CA GLN A 10 -2.28 -0.13 9.08
C GLN A 10 -0.77 -0.18 9.14
N LEU A 11 -0.11 0.97 9.25
CA LEU A 11 1.33 1.05 9.41
C LEU A 11 1.63 1.78 10.71
N THR A 12 2.39 1.13 11.57
CA THR A 12 2.84 1.63 12.86
C THR A 12 4.35 1.61 12.90
N THR A 13 4.95 2.60 13.52
CA THR A 13 6.39 2.67 13.65
C THR A 13 6.73 3.37 14.96
N THR A 14 7.74 2.85 15.63
CA THR A 14 8.23 3.36 16.91
C THR A 14 9.39 4.35 16.72
N ALA A 15 9.78 4.59 15.47
CA ALA A 15 10.84 5.51 15.12
C ALA A 15 10.39 6.98 15.26
N PRO A 16 11.29 7.90 15.69
CA PRO A 16 10.99 9.33 15.75
C PRO A 16 10.65 9.91 14.37
N ASP A 17 11.23 9.37 13.29
CA ASP A 17 10.97 9.74 11.89
C ASP A 17 9.87 8.92 11.22
N GLY A 18 8.88 8.48 11.99
CA GLY A 18 7.86 7.55 11.52
C GLY A 18 7.08 7.99 10.29
N ILE A 19 6.79 9.30 10.17
CA ILE A 19 6.07 9.85 9.02
C ILE A 19 6.94 9.82 7.75
N ASP A 20 8.25 10.06 7.86
CA ASP A 20 9.17 10.01 6.72
C ASP A 20 9.30 8.57 6.19
N ILE A 21 9.44 7.62 7.11
CA ILE A 21 9.45 6.18 6.82
C ILE A 21 8.18 5.79 6.07
N ILE A 22 7.00 6.09 6.63
CA ILE A 22 5.73 5.70 6.00
C ILE A 22 5.57 6.36 4.64
N LYS A 23 5.97 7.63 4.48
CA LYS A 23 5.98 8.29 3.17
C LYS A 23 6.88 7.57 2.17
N LYS A 24 8.11 7.18 2.55
CA LYS A 24 9.01 6.39 1.71
C LYS A 24 8.38 5.08 1.27
N VAL A 25 7.82 4.33 2.23
CA VAL A 25 7.11 3.07 1.96
C VAL A 25 5.96 3.27 0.96
N LEU A 26 5.13 4.29 1.18
CA LEU A 26 3.98 4.59 0.33
C LEU A 26 4.39 5.06 -1.08
N VAL A 27 5.49 5.79 -1.20
CA VAL A 27 6.05 6.22 -2.49
C VAL A 27 6.62 5.02 -3.25
N GLY A 28 7.35 4.14 -2.57
CA GLY A 28 7.83 2.87 -3.14
C GLY A 28 6.66 1.98 -3.60
N CYS A 29 5.57 1.91 -2.81
CA CYS A 29 4.32 1.25 -3.17
C CYS A 29 3.63 1.83 -4.41
N LYS A 30 3.82 3.11 -4.73
CA LYS A 30 3.31 3.67 -6.01
C LYS A 30 4.20 3.31 -7.20
N SER A 31 5.44 2.93 -6.92
CA SER A 31 6.50 2.65 -7.88
C SER A 31 6.67 1.15 -8.21
N VAL A 32 5.92 0.26 -7.54
CA VAL A 32 5.86 -1.17 -7.92
C VAL A 32 5.42 -1.30 -9.38
N LYS A 33 5.99 -2.29 -10.07
CA LYS A 33 5.74 -2.57 -11.50
C LYS A 33 4.26 -2.86 -11.72
N LYS A 34 3.53 -1.83 -12.13
CA LYS A 34 2.11 -1.91 -12.45
C LYS A 34 1.89 -2.36 -13.89
N PRO A 35 0.97 -3.30 -14.14
CA PRO A 35 0.54 -3.63 -15.51
C PRO A 35 0.01 -2.37 -16.20
N ARG A 36 0.16 -2.30 -17.54
CA ARG A 36 -0.44 -1.22 -18.34
C ARG A 36 -1.94 -1.12 -18.03
N LYS A 37 -2.38 0.01 -17.49
CA LYS A 37 -3.77 0.36 -17.09
C LYS A 37 -4.21 -0.03 -15.66
N VAL A 38 -3.29 -0.23 -14.72
CA VAL A 38 -3.61 -0.25 -13.27
C VAL A 38 -3.35 1.12 -12.64
N LYS A 39 -4.35 1.66 -11.94
CA LYS A 39 -4.25 2.93 -11.20
C LYS A 39 -4.25 2.60 -9.71
N ILE A 40 -3.29 3.17 -8.97
CA ILE A 40 -3.14 2.98 -7.53
C ILE A 40 -3.28 4.36 -6.89
N ASP A 41 -4.29 4.50 -6.05
CA ASP A 41 -4.58 5.70 -5.30
C ASP A 41 -4.40 5.35 -3.81
N ILE A 42 -3.52 6.06 -3.12
CA ILE A 42 -3.24 5.84 -1.70
C ILE A 42 -3.46 7.15 -0.97
N TYR A 43 -4.26 7.10 0.09
CA TYR A 43 -4.59 8.25 0.91
C TYR A 43 -4.51 7.89 2.39
N THR A 44 -4.17 8.89 3.20
CA THR A 44 -4.19 8.74 4.65
C THR A 44 -5.61 9.01 5.13
N VAL A 45 -6.19 8.06 5.88
CA VAL A 45 -7.49 8.24 6.52
C VAL A 45 -7.30 8.81 7.93
N GLY A 46 -6.18 8.47 8.56
CA GLY A 46 -5.72 8.99 9.85
C GLY A 46 -4.79 7.98 10.49
N ALA A 47 -3.67 8.43 11.06
CA ALA A 47 -2.67 7.52 11.64
C ALA A 47 -3.34 6.58 12.69
N PRO A 48 -3.02 5.28 12.69
CA PRO A 48 -2.09 4.53 11.83
C PRO A 48 -2.71 3.94 10.53
N LYS A 49 -3.92 4.33 10.15
CA LYS A 49 -4.69 3.78 9.02
C LYS A 49 -4.46 4.54 7.71
N TYR A 50 -3.98 3.81 6.71
CA TYR A 50 -3.79 4.25 5.33
C TYR A 50 -4.70 3.43 4.43
N MET A 51 -5.29 4.05 3.41
CA MET A 51 -6.22 3.36 2.53
C MET A 51 -5.65 3.32 1.12
N VAL A 52 -5.67 2.13 0.55
CA VAL A 52 -5.14 1.82 -0.77
C VAL A 52 -6.31 1.42 -1.66
N GLU A 53 -6.51 2.16 -2.74
CA GLU A 53 -7.44 1.84 -3.81
C GLU A 53 -6.68 1.43 -5.07
N VAL A 54 -7.01 0.25 -5.59
CA VAL A 54 -6.44 -0.24 -6.86
C VAL A 54 -7.57 -0.36 -7.87
N THR A 55 -7.43 0.35 -8.99
CA THR A 55 -8.34 0.28 -10.13
C THR A 55 -7.66 -0.46 -11.27
N ALA A 56 -8.24 -1.57 -11.72
CA ALA A 56 -7.72 -2.36 -12.84
C ALA A 56 -8.81 -2.69 -13.86
N LYS A 57 -8.42 -3.29 -14.99
CA LYS A 57 -9.37 -3.84 -15.97
C LYS A 57 -9.98 -5.17 -15.50
N ASN A 58 -9.17 -6.01 -14.83
CA ASN A 58 -9.53 -7.35 -14.40
C ASN A 58 -9.27 -7.53 -12.90
N TYR A 59 -10.09 -8.35 -12.25
CA TYR A 59 -9.97 -8.63 -10.82
C TYR A 59 -8.63 -9.31 -10.47
N LYS A 60 -8.17 -10.25 -11.30
CA LYS A 60 -6.87 -10.92 -11.14
C LYS A 60 -5.69 -9.95 -11.11
N ASP A 61 -5.64 -8.99 -12.05
CA ASP A 61 -4.59 -7.97 -12.08
C ASP A 61 -4.67 -7.04 -10.86
N ALA A 62 -5.88 -6.68 -10.45
CA ALA A 62 -6.09 -5.84 -9.27
C ALA A 62 -5.55 -6.54 -8.01
N GLU A 63 -5.97 -7.77 -7.78
CA GLU A 63 -5.61 -8.54 -6.58
C GLU A 63 -4.12 -8.87 -6.54
N LYS A 64 -3.52 -9.24 -7.67
CA LYS A 64 -2.07 -9.45 -7.78
C LYS A 64 -1.30 -8.17 -7.43
N THR A 65 -1.72 -7.02 -7.98
CA THR A 65 -1.09 -5.73 -7.68
C THR A 65 -1.28 -5.36 -6.20
N MET A 66 -2.46 -5.60 -5.64
CA MET A 66 -2.77 -5.38 -4.22
C MET A 66 -1.83 -6.17 -3.31
N GLN A 67 -1.65 -7.46 -3.59
CA GLN A 67 -0.76 -8.33 -2.81
C GLN A 67 0.69 -7.90 -2.91
N GLU A 68 1.17 -7.50 -4.11
CA GLU A 68 2.54 -7.00 -4.26
C GLU A 68 2.76 -5.70 -3.49
N ILE A 69 1.80 -4.76 -3.54
CA ILE A 69 1.86 -3.52 -2.75
C ILE A 69 1.91 -3.82 -1.26
N VAL A 70 1.01 -4.70 -0.78
CA VAL A 70 0.95 -5.06 0.65
C VAL A 70 2.24 -5.74 1.09
N SER A 71 2.74 -6.71 0.32
CA SER A 71 3.97 -7.42 0.65
C SER A 71 5.18 -6.49 0.67
N TYR A 72 5.29 -5.59 -0.32
CA TYR A 72 6.34 -4.58 -0.37
C TYR A 72 6.26 -3.63 0.83
N ALA A 73 5.06 -3.13 1.15
CA ALA A 73 4.85 -2.23 2.29
C ALA A 73 5.23 -2.87 3.62
N LEU A 74 4.81 -4.12 3.84
CA LEU A 74 5.12 -4.90 5.04
C LEU A 74 6.62 -5.19 5.17
N LYS A 75 7.31 -5.39 4.05
CA LYS A 75 8.76 -5.60 4.04
C LYS A 75 9.49 -4.30 4.39
N GLU A 76 9.17 -3.21 3.70
CA GLU A 76 9.83 -1.92 3.91
C GLU A 76 9.60 -1.38 5.33
N ILE A 77 8.37 -1.48 5.87
CA ILE A 77 8.09 -1.03 7.24
C ILE A 77 8.87 -1.86 8.27
N ARG A 78 9.03 -3.17 8.04
CA ARG A 78 9.80 -4.06 8.91
C ARG A 78 11.30 -3.77 8.84
N GLU A 79 11.83 -3.47 7.66
CA GLU A 79 13.22 -3.01 7.50
C GLU A 79 13.47 -1.67 8.20
N ALA A 80 12.47 -0.80 8.25
CA ALA A 80 12.52 0.47 8.97
C ALA A 80 12.24 0.34 10.49
N GLY A 81 12.09 -0.88 11.02
CA GLY A 81 11.85 -1.14 12.44
C GLY A 81 10.43 -0.82 12.91
N GLY A 82 9.46 -0.75 11.99
CA GLY A 82 8.04 -0.65 12.29
C GLY A 82 7.29 -1.96 12.05
N GLU A 83 5.98 -1.89 12.26
CA GLU A 83 5.03 -2.99 12.07
C GLU A 83 3.94 -2.56 11.09
N GLY A 84 3.50 -3.49 10.25
CA GLY A 84 2.41 -3.24 9.32
C GLY A 84 1.39 -4.36 9.36
N GLU A 85 0.13 -4.01 9.19
CA GLU A 85 -0.98 -4.94 9.12
C GLU A 85 -1.90 -4.55 7.96
N PHE A 86 -2.29 -5.50 7.14
CA PHE A 86 -3.24 -5.28 6.06
C PHE A 86 -4.61 -5.85 6.44
N LYS A 87 -5.62 -4.98 6.47
CA LYS A 87 -7.03 -5.34 6.65
C LYS A 87 -7.77 -5.18 5.31
N ARG A 88 -8.40 -6.26 4.86
CA ARG A 88 -9.28 -6.29 3.69
C ARG A 88 -10.73 -6.09 4.09
#